data_AF-A0A2M6XDN3-F1
#
_entry.id   AF-A0A2M6XDN3-F1
#
_cell.length_a   1.000
_cell.length_b   1.000
_cell.length_c   1.000
_cell.angle_alpha   90.00
_cell.angle_beta   90.00
_cell.angle_gamma   90.00
#
_symmetry.space_group_name_H-M   'P 1'
#
loop_
_entity.id
_entity.type
_entity.pdbx_description
1 polymer ?
#
loop_
_entity_poly.entity_id
_entity_poly.type
_entity_poly.pdbx_seq_one_letter_code
_entity_poly.pdbx_strand_id
1 'polypeptide(L)'
;MNDAVINIKINKTLKLEAQQLAEELGFSLSSLINACLKQIVRTRSVSFDASEEPSDYMIKMLEKSKEDIKKGYVSPAFDNVDDAIEWLNSSKKKYAGKIQ
;
A
#
# COMPACT_ATOMS: atom_id res chain seq x y z
N MET A 1 -37.98 3.57 -5.18
CA MET A 1 -36.69 4.02 -5.76
C MET A 1 -36.20 5.17 -4.90
N ASN A 2 -35.04 5.02 -4.26
CA ASN A 2 -34.36 6.08 -3.48
C ASN A 2 -33.06 6.49 -4.18
N ASP A 3 -33.03 6.38 -5.50
CA ASP A 3 -31.85 6.68 -6.30
C ASP A 3 -31.83 8.18 -6.64
N ALA A 4 -30.66 8.79 -6.51
CA ALA A 4 -30.41 10.17 -6.87
C ALA A 4 -29.49 10.23 -8.10
N VAL A 5 -29.70 11.21 -8.96
CA VAL A 5 -28.90 11.40 -10.18
C VAL A 5 -27.76 12.38 -9.91
N ILE A 6 -26.54 12.01 -10.29
CA ILE A 6 -25.38 12.90 -10.27
C ILE A 6 -24.97 13.23 -11.71
N ASN A 7 -24.95 14.51 -12.06
CA ASN A 7 -24.44 15.01 -13.33
C ASN A 7 -23.04 15.58 -13.15
N ILE A 8 -22.05 15.00 -13.85
CA ILE A 8 -20.64 15.39 -13.73
C ILE A 8 -20.14 15.87 -15.09
N LYS A 9 -19.55 17.06 -15.13
CA LYS A 9 -18.84 17.56 -16.31
C LYS A 9 -17.41 17.03 -16.27
N ILE A 10 -17.01 16.35 -17.34
CA ILE A 10 -15.68 15.72 -17.48
C ILE A 10 -15.17 15.91 -18.91
N ASN A 11 -13.86 15.90 -19.09
CA ASN A 11 -13.26 15.88 -20.42
C ASN A 11 -13.67 14.59 -21.17
N LYS A 12 -13.93 14.70 -22.48
CA LYS A 12 -14.39 13.58 -23.31
C LYS A 12 -13.36 12.44 -23.36
N THR A 13 -12.08 12.77 -23.51
CA THR A 13 -10.99 11.79 -23.56
C THR A 13 -10.88 11.03 -22.25
N LEU A 14 -10.85 11.75 -21.12
CA LEU A 14 -10.81 11.14 -19.79
C LEU A 14 -12.01 10.22 -19.53
N LYS A 15 -13.21 10.59 -20.00
CA LYS A 15 -14.40 9.73 -19.88
C LYS A 15 -14.23 8.41 -20.62
N LEU A 16 -13.68 8.45 -21.84
CA LEU A 16 -13.47 7.26 -22.64
C LEU A 16 -12.42 6.35 -22.01
N GLU A 17 -11.30 6.92 -21.57
CA GLU A 17 -10.23 6.18 -20.87
C GLU A 17 -10.75 5.51 -19.60
N ALA A 18 -11.49 6.25 -18.77
CA ALA A 18 -12.07 5.69 -17.55
C ALA A 18 -13.11 4.60 -17.82
N GLN A 19 -13.86 4.71 -18.93
CA GLN A 19 -14.83 3.70 -19.33
C GLN A 19 -14.15 2.42 -19.83
N GLN A 20 -13.10 2.55 -20.65
CA GLN A 20 -12.30 1.41 -21.11
C GLN A 20 -11.67 0.67 -19.94
N LEU A 21 -11.04 1.39 -19.00
CA LEU A 21 -10.47 0.80 -17.79
C LEU A 21 -11.53 0.07 -16.95
N ALA A 22 -12.72 0.65 -16.80
CA ALA A 22 -13.80 -0.01 -16.07
C ALA A 22 -14.21 -1.33 -16.74
N GLU A 23 -14.35 -1.33 -18.07
CA GLU A 23 -14.69 -2.51 -18.87
C GLU A 23 -13.62 -3.61 -18.79
N GLU A 24 -12.33 -3.23 -18.86
CA GLU A 24 -11.19 -4.15 -18.67
C GLU A 24 -11.21 -4.82 -17.29
N LEU A 25 -11.63 -4.07 -16.26
CA LEU A 25 -11.77 -4.57 -14.88
C LEU A 25 -13.09 -5.33 -14.65
N GLY A 26 -13.97 -5.43 -15.65
CA GLY A 26 -15.26 -6.13 -15.55
C GLY A 26 -16.37 -5.33 -14.84
N PHE A 27 -16.25 -4.01 -14.78
CA PHE A 27 -17.21 -3.11 -14.15
C PHE A 27 -17.80 -2.09 -15.13
N SER A 28 -18.97 -1.55 -14.80
CA SER A 28 -19.44 -0.31 -15.45
C SER A 28 -18.81 0.91 -14.77
N LEU A 29 -18.58 1.98 -15.55
CA LEU A 29 -18.08 3.26 -15.03
C LEU A 29 -18.93 3.76 -13.84
N SER A 30 -20.26 3.64 -13.93
CA SER A 30 -21.19 4.03 -12.87
C SER A 30 -21.00 3.22 -11.58
N SER A 31 -20.72 1.91 -11.69
CA SER A 31 -20.45 1.06 -10.53
C SER A 31 -19.14 1.46 -9.84
N LEU A 32 -18.13 1.83 -10.63
CA LEU A 32 -16.83 2.25 -10.15
C LEU A 32 -16.89 3.62 -9.45
N ILE A 33 -17.64 4.57 -10.00
CA ILE A 33 -17.94 5.86 -9.35
C ILE A 33 -18.67 5.64 -8.02
N ASN A 34 -19.70 4.78 -8.00
CA ASN A 34 -20.44 4.47 -6.78
C ASN A 34 -19.55 3.80 -5.71
N ALA A 35 -18.66 2.89 -6.12
CA ALA A 35 -17.70 2.27 -5.22
C ALA A 35 -16.71 3.29 -4.64
N CYS A 36 -16.20 4.21 -5.46
CA CYS A 36 -15.34 5.31 -5.03
C CYS A 36 -16.04 6.21 -3.99
N LEU A 37 -17.28 6.64 -4.27
CA LEU A 37 -18.05 7.44 -3.32
C LEU A 37 -18.30 6.70 -1.99
N LYS A 38 -18.64 5.40 -2.05
CA LYS A 38 -18.77 4.57 -0.84
C LYS A 38 -17.46 4.49 -0.07
N GLN A 39 -16.34 4.37 -0.76
CA GLN A 39 -15.02 4.33 -0.13
C GLN A 39 -14.71 5.62 0.60
N ILE A 40 -14.93 6.77 -0.05
CA ILE A 40 -14.71 8.10 0.54
C ILE A 40 -15.57 8.28 1.80
N VAL A 41 -16.85 7.88 1.75
CA VAL A 41 -17.74 7.95 2.92
C VAL A 41 -17.26 7.03 4.05
N ARG A 42 -16.78 5.83 3.70
CA ARG A 42 -16.30 4.83 4.67
C ARG A 42 -15.02 5.27 5.37
N THR A 43 -14.04 5.78 4.63
CA THR A 43 -12.72 6.15 5.17
C THR A 43 -12.67 7.59 5.66
N ARG A 44 -13.64 8.44 5.26
CA ARG A 44 -13.63 9.89 5.50
C ARG A 44 -12.35 10.55 4.97
N SER A 45 -11.77 9.98 3.91
CA SER A 45 -10.52 10.43 3.31
C SER A 45 -10.55 10.24 1.80
N VAL A 46 -9.71 11.00 1.12
CA VAL A 46 -9.41 10.83 -0.32
C VAL A 46 -7.90 10.68 -0.44
N SER A 47 -7.46 9.61 -1.12
CA SER A 47 -6.05 9.37 -1.41
C SER A 47 -5.78 9.66 -2.88
N PHE A 48 -4.73 10.41 -3.16
CA PHE A 48 -4.19 10.60 -4.49
C PHE A 48 -2.76 10.11 -4.46
N ASP A 49 -2.51 9.00 -5.14
CA ASP A 49 -1.18 8.45 -5.28
C ASP A 49 -0.64 8.93 -6.63
N ALA A 50 0.46 9.69 -6.61
CA ALA A 50 1.32 9.75 -7.78
C ALA A 50 2.05 8.41 -7.83
N SER A 51 2.14 7.76 -8.99
CA SER A 51 2.90 6.51 -9.11
C SER A 51 4.32 6.72 -8.56
N GLU A 52 4.61 6.18 -7.39
CA GLU A 52 5.93 6.25 -6.77
C GLU A 52 6.76 5.08 -7.30
N GLU A 53 7.67 5.37 -8.22
CA GLU A 53 8.73 4.43 -8.58
C GLU A 53 9.71 4.33 -7.41
N PRO A 54 10.07 3.11 -6.95
CA PRO A 54 11.07 2.94 -5.91
C PRO A 54 12.37 3.67 -6.27
N SER A 55 12.84 4.53 -5.37
CA SER A 55 14.16 5.15 -5.55
C SER A 55 15.27 4.08 -5.62
N ASP A 56 16.37 4.38 -6.30
CA ASP A 56 17.57 3.51 -6.32
C ASP A 56 18.03 3.12 -4.91
N TYR A 57 17.87 4.03 -3.94
CA TYR A 57 18.15 3.75 -2.54
C TYR A 57 17.23 2.68 -1.98
N MET A 58 15.91 2.80 -2.21
CA MET A 58 14.94 1.81 -1.75
C MET A 58 15.17 0.44 -2.38
N ILE A 59 15.48 0.38 -3.68
CA ILE A 59 15.82 -0.87 -4.37
C ILE A 59 17.05 -1.53 -3.72
N LYS A 60 18.13 -0.76 -3.50
CA LYS A 60 19.34 -1.27 -2.83
C LYS A 60 19.07 -1.76 -1.41
N MET A 61 18.24 -1.05 -0.65
CA MET A 61 17.87 -1.45 0.71
C MET A 61 17.02 -2.73 0.74
N LEU A 62 16.14 -2.92 -0.24
CA LEU A 62 15.37 -4.15 -0.40
C LEU A 62 16.26 -5.35 -0.73
N GLU A 63 17.22 -5.19 -1.64
CA GLU A 63 18.19 -6.26 -1.95
C GLU A 63 19.06 -6.61 -0.74
N LYS A 64 19.57 -5.60 -0.02
CA LYS A 64 20.30 -5.83 1.23
C LYS A 64 19.46 -6.56 2.27
N SER A 65 18.20 -6.16 2.44
CA SER A 65 17.26 -6.82 3.36
C SER A 65 17.07 -8.30 3.02
N LYS A 66 16.92 -8.66 1.73
CA LYS A 66 16.83 -10.06 1.27
C LYS A 66 18.09 -10.86 1.64
N GLU A 67 19.28 -10.27 1.51
CA GLU A 67 20.52 -10.92 1.92
C GLU A 67 20.61 -11.10 3.44
N ASP A 68 20.23 -10.07 4.20
CA ASP A 68 20.25 -10.09 5.66
C ASP A 68 19.31 -11.17 6.19
N ILE A 69 18.12 -11.33 5.59
CA ILE A 69 17.19 -12.44 5.88
C ILE A 69 17.86 -13.80 5.66
N LYS A 70 18.50 -14.01 4.49
CA LYS A 70 19.18 -15.28 4.18
C LYS A 70 20.32 -15.60 5.14
N LYS A 71 21.03 -14.58 5.62
CA LYS A 71 22.15 -14.71 6.56
C LYS A 71 21.70 -14.78 8.03
N GLY A 72 20.40 -14.66 8.30
CA GLY A 72 19.85 -14.62 9.66
C GLY A 72 20.18 -13.31 10.41
N TYR A 73 20.55 -12.24 9.69
CA TYR A 73 20.70 -10.87 10.21
C TYR A 73 19.34 -10.18 10.37
N VAL A 74 18.41 -10.90 11.00
CA VAL A 74 17.06 -10.43 11.31
C VAL A 74 16.88 -10.33 12.81
N SER A 75 15.87 -9.59 13.23
CA SER A 75 15.49 -9.59 14.64
C SER A 75 15.18 -11.01 15.10
N PRO A 76 15.48 -11.34 16.37
CA PRO A 76 14.91 -12.51 17.01
C PRO A 76 13.37 -12.50 16.93
N ALA A 77 12.76 -13.66 17.16
CA ALA A 77 11.35 -13.69 17.54
C ALA A 77 11.22 -13.22 18.98
N PHE A 78 10.15 -12.49 19.28
CA PHE A 78 9.87 -11.97 20.62
C PHE A 78 8.48 -12.44 21.07
N ASP A 79 8.38 -12.81 22.33
CA ASP A 79 7.10 -13.20 22.95
C ASP A 79 6.39 -12.00 23.62
N ASN A 80 7.07 -10.85 23.71
CA ASN A 80 6.51 -9.63 24.26
C ASN A 80 7.07 -8.37 23.55
N VAL A 81 6.36 -7.25 23.72
CA VAL A 81 6.67 -5.97 23.06
C VAL A 81 7.89 -5.29 23.68
N ASP A 82 8.11 -5.44 24.99
CA ASP A 82 9.19 -4.77 25.71
C ASP A 82 10.57 -5.24 25.20
N ASP A 83 10.75 -6.56 25.05
CA ASP A 83 11.97 -7.16 24.50
C ASP A 83 12.21 -6.74 23.05
N ALA A 84 11.13 -6.62 22.25
CA ALA A 84 11.23 -6.16 20.86
C ALA A 84 11.70 -4.71 20.77
N ILE A 85 11.17 -3.84 21.64
CA ILE A 85 11.57 -2.42 21.73
C ILE A 85 13.00 -2.29 22.26
N GLU A 86 13.38 -3.07 23.27
CA GLU A 86 14.74 -3.09 23.79
C GLU A 86 15.75 -3.47 22.70
N TRP A 87 15.45 -4.53 21.93
CA TRP A 87 16.29 -4.94 20.81
C TRP A 87 16.38 -3.88 19.71
N LEU A 88 15.27 -3.21 19.40
CA LEU A 88 15.22 -2.17 18.36
C LEU A 88 16.14 -1.00 18.71
N ASN A 89 16.14 -0.59 19.98
CA ASN A 89 16.90 0.55 20.51
C ASN A 89 18.32 0.19 20.98
N SER A 90 18.66 -1.10 21.07
CA SER A 90 19.99 -1.54 21.47
C SER A 90 21.06 -1.16 20.44
N SER A 91 22.16 -0.59 20.93
CA SER A 91 23.36 -0.31 20.14
C SER A 91 24.17 -1.56 19.81
N LYS A 92 23.89 -2.70 20.47
CA LYS A 92 24.54 -4.00 20.26
C LYS A 92 23.49 -5.06 19.96
N LYS A 93 22.93 -5.03 18.75
CA LYS A 93 21.88 -5.96 18.32
C LYS A 93 22.41 -7.38 18.21
N LYS A 94 21.67 -8.32 18.83
CA LYS A 94 21.88 -9.77 18.67
C LYS A 94 20.88 -10.30 17.65
N TYR A 95 21.37 -10.72 16.49
CA TYR A 95 20.51 -11.19 15.40
C TYR A 95 20.16 -12.67 15.54
N ALA A 96 19.02 -13.09 15.01
CA ALA A 96 18.49 -14.45 15.15
C ALA A 96 19.50 -15.53 14.74
N GLY A 97 20.22 -15.35 13.62
CA GLY A 97 21.24 -16.29 13.16
C GLY A 97 22.57 -16.26 13.93
N LYS A 98 22.65 -15.47 15.00
CA LYS A 98 23.84 -15.27 15.85
C LYS A 98 23.54 -15.42 17.35
N ILE A 99 22.35 -15.90 17.72
CA ILE A 99 22.07 -16.34 19.08
C ILE A 99 22.70 -17.72 19.24
N GLN A 100 23.82 -17.77 19.94
CA GLN A 100 24.55 -18.98 20.31
C GLN A 100 24.62 -19.06 21.82
#